data_AF-L9VFL1-F1
#
_entry.id   AF-L9VFL1-F1
#
_cell.length_a   1.000
_cell.length_b   1.000
_cell.length_c   1.000
_cell.angle_alpha   90.00
_cell.angle_beta   90.00
_cell.angle_gamma   90.00
#
_symmetry.space_group_name_H-M   'P 1'
#
loop_
_entity.id
_entity.type
_entity.pdbx_description
1 polymer ?
#
loop_
_entity_poly.entity_id
_entity_poly.type
_entity_poly.pdbx_seq_one_letter_code
_entity_poly.pdbx_strand_id
1 'polypeptide(L)'
;MREEDTRYFQRLESQLDEAFDVAERAKERGADPEPEVEIPVAKDMADRVENILGIDGVAERVRELEGEMSREEAALELAKDFAEGRVGDYETKAGKIEGAVRTAVALLTEGVVAAPIEGIDRVEILTNDDGTEFVNVYYAGPIRSAGGTAQALSVLVADYTRALVGIDQYSARQDEIERYAEELALYDKETGLQYTPKAKEAKFIAKNLPIMPVSYTH
;
A
#
# COMPACT_ATOMS: atom_id res chain seq x y z
N MET A 1 18.49 -0.47 -26.20
CA MET A 1 17.36 0.05 -27.00
C MET A 1 17.86 0.38 -28.39
N ARG A 2 17.12 0.06 -29.46
CA ARG A 2 17.56 0.37 -30.84
C ARG A 2 17.28 1.84 -31.16
N GLU A 3 17.99 2.43 -32.12
CA GLU A 3 17.76 3.83 -32.52
C GLU A 3 16.32 4.10 -32.99
N GLU A 4 15.69 3.12 -33.64
CA GLU A 4 14.28 3.19 -34.05
C GLU A 4 13.33 3.29 -32.85
N ASP A 5 13.61 2.54 -31.78
CA ASP A 5 12.84 2.55 -30.54
C ASP A 5 12.99 3.93 -29.86
N THR A 6 14.21 4.48 -29.79
CA THR A 6 14.46 5.83 -29.24
C THR A 6 13.68 6.91 -29.99
N ARG A 7 13.70 6.87 -31.34
CA ARG A 7 12.96 7.85 -32.16
C ARG A 7 11.46 7.73 -31.97
N TYR A 8 10.96 6.49 -31.79
CA TYR A 8 9.56 6.24 -31.50
C TYR A 8 9.13 6.86 -30.17
N PHE A 9 9.89 6.63 -29.09
CA PHE A 9 9.61 7.23 -27.78
C PHE A 9 9.68 8.75 -27.81
N GLN A 10 10.71 9.34 -28.41
CA GLN A 10 10.84 10.81 -28.53
C GLN A 10 9.63 11.45 -29.22
N ARG A 11 9.07 10.80 -30.25
CA ARG A 11 7.85 11.27 -30.90
C ARG A 11 6.64 11.20 -29.99
N LEU A 12 6.50 10.15 -29.18
CA LEU A 12 5.40 10.04 -28.21
C LEU A 12 5.52 11.10 -27.12
N GLU A 13 6.72 11.30 -26.58
CA GLU A 13 7.02 12.34 -25.58
C GLU A 13 6.67 13.72 -26.12
N SER A 14 7.09 14.04 -27.35
CA SER A 14 6.79 15.36 -27.96
C SER A 14 5.28 15.58 -28.13
N GLN A 15 4.52 14.55 -28.50
CA GLN A 15 3.06 14.64 -28.63
C GLN A 15 2.36 14.74 -27.26
N LEU A 16 2.93 14.13 -26.22
CA LEU A 16 2.46 14.24 -24.86
C LEU A 16 2.66 15.68 -24.35
N ASP A 17 3.83 16.26 -24.56
CA ASP A 17 4.15 17.64 -24.19
C ASP A 17 3.16 18.63 -24.86
N GLU A 18 2.89 18.47 -26.16
CA GLU A 18 1.90 19.27 -26.88
C GLU A 18 0.49 19.17 -26.27
N ALA A 19 0.10 17.97 -25.79
CA ALA A 19 -1.19 17.76 -25.14
C ALA A 19 -1.23 18.40 -23.74
N PHE A 20 -0.13 18.32 -22.98
CA PHE A 20 0.01 18.98 -21.67
C PHE A 20 -0.09 20.50 -21.80
N ASP A 21 0.58 21.11 -22.77
CA ASP A 21 0.48 22.56 -23.05
C ASP A 21 -0.97 23.02 -23.31
N VAL A 22 -1.78 22.17 -23.93
CA VAL A 22 -3.21 22.46 -24.14
C VAL A 22 -3.98 22.35 -22.83
N ALA A 23 -3.72 21.32 -22.03
CA ALA A 23 -4.38 21.07 -20.76
C ALA A 23 -4.06 22.16 -19.72
N GLU A 24 -2.79 22.53 -19.57
CA GLU A 24 -2.35 23.59 -18.65
C GLU A 24 -3.02 24.93 -18.96
N ARG A 25 -3.01 25.36 -20.24
CA ARG A 25 -3.71 26.59 -20.67
C ARG A 25 -5.22 26.55 -20.46
N ALA A 26 -5.82 25.37 -20.41
CA ALA A 26 -7.24 25.21 -20.08
C ALA A 26 -7.45 25.33 -18.56
N LYS A 27 -6.62 24.65 -17.76
CA LYS A 27 -6.65 24.65 -16.29
C LYS A 27 -6.40 26.04 -15.69
N GLU A 28 -5.51 26.84 -16.29
CA GLU A 28 -5.26 28.25 -15.93
C GLU A 28 -6.52 29.15 -15.95
N ARG A 29 -7.59 28.72 -16.62
CA ARG A 29 -8.86 29.47 -16.66
C ARG A 29 -9.68 29.33 -15.36
N GLY A 30 -9.30 28.43 -14.46
CA GLY A 30 -9.93 28.25 -13.16
C GLY A 30 -11.38 27.74 -13.20
N ALA A 31 -11.73 26.97 -14.23
CA ALA A 31 -13.08 26.40 -14.40
C ALA A 31 -13.21 24.95 -13.89
N ASP A 32 -12.11 24.35 -13.44
CA ASP A 32 -12.00 22.98 -12.95
C ASP A 32 -11.67 22.95 -11.44
N PRO A 33 -11.81 21.80 -10.75
CA PRO A 33 -11.55 21.69 -9.32
C PRO A 33 -10.14 22.10 -8.90
N GLU A 34 -9.13 21.67 -9.67
CA GLU A 34 -7.73 22.02 -9.47
C GLU A 34 -7.22 22.95 -10.58
N PRO A 35 -6.36 23.94 -10.27
CA PRO A 35 -5.79 24.87 -11.24
C PRO A 35 -4.64 24.26 -12.07
N GLU A 36 -4.27 23.01 -11.78
CA GLU A 36 -3.16 22.28 -12.40
C GLU A 36 -3.66 20.98 -13.06
N VAL A 37 -2.82 20.36 -13.90
CA VAL A 37 -3.13 19.05 -14.50
C VAL A 37 -3.01 17.95 -13.44
N GLU A 38 -4.11 17.27 -13.15
CA GLU A 38 -4.21 16.28 -12.06
C GLU A 38 -3.63 14.90 -12.39
N ILE A 39 -3.33 14.62 -13.66
CA ILE A 39 -2.79 13.32 -14.10
C ILE A 39 -1.29 13.48 -14.37
N PRO A 40 -0.41 13.08 -13.44
CA PRO A 40 1.03 13.22 -13.61
C PRO A 40 1.56 12.23 -14.65
N VAL A 41 2.65 12.61 -15.32
CA VAL A 41 3.40 11.70 -16.20
C VAL A 41 4.34 10.84 -15.36
N ALA A 42 4.36 9.54 -15.62
CA ALA A 42 5.31 8.60 -15.03
C ALA A 42 6.08 7.88 -16.14
N LYS A 43 7.41 7.81 -16.04
CA LYS A 43 8.26 7.19 -17.07
C LYS A 43 8.41 5.69 -16.85
N ASP A 44 8.43 5.27 -15.60
CA ASP A 44 8.63 3.88 -15.20
C ASP A 44 7.70 3.50 -14.04
N MET A 45 7.90 2.29 -13.50
CA MET A 45 7.11 1.79 -12.39
C MET A 45 7.42 2.53 -11.08
N ALA A 46 8.67 2.90 -10.85
CA ALA A 46 9.10 3.65 -9.67
C ALA A 46 8.39 5.01 -9.61
N ASP A 47 8.36 5.75 -10.73
CA ASP A 47 7.61 7.02 -10.84
C ASP A 47 6.12 6.82 -10.55
N ARG A 48 5.51 5.73 -11.06
CA ARG A 48 4.09 5.45 -10.78
C ARG A 48 3.85 5.24 -9.28
N VAL A 49 4.74 4.53 -8.59
CA VAL A 49 4.63 4.26 -7.16
C VAL A 49 4.82 5.53 -6.33
N GLU A 50 5.75 6.41 -6.69
CA GLU A 50 5.92 7.70 -6.00
C GLU A 50 4.73 8.63 -6.27
N ASN A 51 4.32 8.79 -7.53
CA ASN A 51 3.22 9.67 -7.91
C ASN A 51 1.87 9.24 -7.31
N ILE A 52 1.58 7.92 -7.26
CA ILE A 52 0.33 7.41 -6.70
C ILE A 52 0.28 7.61 -5.17
N LEU A 53 1.42 7.59 -4.50
CA LEU A 53 1.47 7.70 -3.03
C LEU A 53 1.73 9.13 -2.54
N GLY A 54 2.32 9.98 -3.37
CA GLY A 54 2.77 11.31 -2.98
C GLY A 54 3.86 11.28 -1.89
N ILE A 55 4.74 10.27 -1.93
CA ILE A 55 5.81 10.07 -0.93
C ILE A 55 7.16 10.30 -1.59
N ASP A 56 7.78 11.43 -1.27
CA ASP A 56 9.08 11.82 -1.83
C ASP A 56 10.18 10.80 -1.52
N GLY A 57 11.01 10.53 -2.53
CA GLY A 57 12.20 9.69 -2.43
C GLY A 57 11.93 8.20 -2.64
N VAL A 58 10.67 7.80 -2.83
CA VAL A 58 10.32 6.39 -3.09
C VAL A 58 10.86 5.93 -4.44
N ALA A 59 10.71 6.71 -5.53
CA ALA A 59 11.15 6.22 -6.84
C ALA A 59 12.67 6.10 -6.96
N GLU A 60 13.43 7.03 -6.38
CA GLU A 60 14.89 6.94 -6.31
C GLU A 60 15.29 5.65 -5.59
N ARG A 61 14.71 5.39 -4.41
CA ARG A 61 15.04 4.22 -3.62
C ARG A 61 14.62 2.91 -4.28
N VAL A 62 13.45 2.87 -4.92
CA VAL A 62 12.99 1.70 -5.69
C VAL A 62 14.00 1.37 -6.78
N ARG A 63 14.50 2.36 -7.54
CA ARG A 63 15.48 2.12 -8.61
C ARG A 63 16.82 1.58 -8.12
N GLU A 64 17.26 1.98 -6.93
CA GLU A 64 18.46 1.41 -6.31
C GLU A 64 18.29 -0.10 -6.00
N LEU A 65 17.09 -0.50 -5.59
CA LEU A 65 16.76 -1.88 -5.25
C LEU A 65 16.41 -2.72 -6.50
N GLU A 66 15.87 -2.08 -7.55
CA GLU A 66 15.52 -2.67 -8.84
C GLU A 66 16.77 -3.08 -9.62
N GLY A 67 17.28 -4.27 -9.29
CA GLY A 67 18.45 -4.88 -9.94
C GLY A 67 19.26 -5.74 -8.99
N GLU A 68 19.09 -5.55 -7.68
CA GLU A 68 19.77 -6.32 -6.64
C GLU A 68 18.89 -7.42 -6.06
N MET A 69 17.57 -7.22 -6.00
CA MET A 69 16.64 -8.10 -5.30
C MET A 69 15.26 -8.21 -5.96
N SER A 70 14.44 -9.15 -5.47
CA SER A 70 13.04 -9.26 -5.87
C SER A 70 12.19 -8.08 -5.37
N ARG A 71 10.98 -7.92 -5.92
CA ARG A 71 10.06 -6.85 -5.49
C ARG A 71 9.61 -7.05 -4.04
N GLU A 72 9.41 -8.31 -3.64
CA GLU A 72 9.07 -8.70 -2.27
C GLU A 72 10.19 -8.32 -1.29
N GLU A 73 11.44 -8.58 -1.65
CA GLU A 73 12.61 -8.17 -0.85
C GLU A 73 12.76 -6.64 -0.83
N ALA A 74 12.58 -5.98 -1.97
CA ALA A 74 12.61 -4.52 -2.07
C ALA A 74 11.54 -3.85 -1.20
N ALA A 75 10.33 -4.43 -1.11
CA ALA A 75 9.28 -3.95 -0.23
C ALA A 75 9.68 -4.04 1.26
N LEU A 76 10.41 -5.09 1.66
CA LEU A 76 10.91 -5.23 3.03
C LEU A 76 12.07 -4.27 3.32
N GLU A 77 12.97 -4.05 2.36
CA GLU A 77 14.02 -3.03 2.51
C GLU A 77 13.43 -1.61 2.61
N LEU A 78 12.44 -1.28 1.78
CA LEU A 78 11.72 -0.01 1.88
C LEU A 78 11.01 0.14 3.24
N ALA A 79 10.39 -0.93 3.74
CA ALA A 79 9.78 -0.91 5.08
C ALA A 79 10.78 -0.55 6.19
N LYS A 80 12.02 -1.02 6.07
CA LYS A 80 13.13 -0.62 6.95
C LYS A 80 13.53 0.83 6.74
N ASP A 81 13.59 1.29 5.49
CA ASP A 81 13.90 2.68 5.17
C ASP A 81 12.86 3.65 5.78
N PHE A 82 11.56 3.31 5.74
CA PHE A 82 10.50 4.06 6.41
C PHE A 82 10.65 4.06 7.93
N ALA A 83 10.93 2.89 8.53
CA ALA A 83 11.13 2.79 9.99
C ALA A 83 12.28 3.70 10.45
N GLU A 84 13.39 3.70 9.71
CA GLU A 84 14.58 4.51 9.97
C GLU A 84 14.43 5.99 9.55
N GLY A 85 13.38 6.35 8.81
CA GLY A 85 13.15 7.72 8.32
C GLY A 85 14.08 8.12 7.17
N ARG A 86 14.53 7.15 6.36
CA ARG A 86 15.34 7.38 5.15
C ARG A 86 14.47 7.70 3.92
N VAL A 87 13.20 7.29 3.93
CA VAL A 87 12.22 7.53 2.87
C VAL A 87 10.93 8.04 3.50
N GLY A 88 10.30 9.04 2.87
CA GLY A 88 9.12 9.73 3.39
C GLY A 88 9.42 10.58 4.63
N ASP A 89 8.64 11.65 4.81
CA ASP A 89 8.70 12.48 6.02
C ASP A 89 7.49 12.19 6.92
N TYR A 90 7.70 11.30 7.90
CA TYR A 90 6.67 10.89 8.86
C TYR A 90 7.12 11.14 10.30
N GLU A 91 6.37 11.98 11.00
CA GLU A 91 6.63 12.29 12.41
C GLU A 91 6.23 11.14 13.36
N THR A 92 5.21 10.36 12.99
CA THR A 92 4.62 9.34 13.85
C THR A 92 5.02 7.93 13.43
N LYS A 93 5.12 7.02 14.40
CA LYS A 93 5.33 5.58 14.13
C LYS A 93 4.21 5.01 13.26
N ALA A 94 2.97 5.42 13.49
CA ALA A 94 1.81 5.00 12.70
C ALA A 94 1.97 5.42 11.23
N GLY A 95 2.36 6.69 10.98
CA GLY A 95 2.61 7.19 9.62
C GLY A 95 3.74 6.44 8.91
N LYS A 96 4.83 6.12 9.61
CA LYS A 96 5.92 5.29 9.05
C LYS A 96 5.44 3.90 8.62
N ILE A 97 4.61 3.26 9.45
CA ILE A 97 4.03 1.95 9.13
C ILE A 97 3.05 2.07 7.96
N GLU A 98 2.21 3.10 7.96
CA GLU A 98 1.27 3.36 6.87
C GLU A 98 1.99 3.56 5.52
N GLY A 99 3.00 4.43 5.49
CA GLY A 99 3.85 4.64 4.30
C GLY A 99 4.46 3.32 3.81
N ALA A 100 5.08 2.55 4.71
CA ALA A 100 5.65 1.24 4.36
C ALA A 100 4.64 0.28 3.76
N VAL A 101 3.45 0.14 4.37
CA VAL A 101 2.41 -0.79 3.90
C VAL A 101 1.85 -0.34 2.55
N ARG A 102 1.56 0.96 2.37
CA ARG A 102 1.08 1.50 1.09
C ARG A 102 2.11 1.33 -0.02
N THR A 103 3.40 1.64 0.25
CA THR A 103 4.49 1.46 -0.72
C THR A 103 4.70 0.00 -1.11
N ALA A 104 4.64 -0.93 -0.15
CA ALA A 104 4.75 -2.35 -0.46
C ALA A 104 3.65 -2.82 -1.42
N VAL A 105 2.39 -2.48 -1.13
CA VAL A 105 1.26 -2.84 -2.00
C VAL A 105 1.40 -2.19 -3.37
N ALA A 106 1.83 -0.93 -3.44
CA ALA A 106 2.05 -0.23 -4.70
C ALA A 106 3.14 -0.90 -5.55
N LEU A 107 4.26 -1.30 -4.93
CA LEU A 107 5.37 -1.94 -5.61
C LEU A 107 4.98 -3.30 -6.24
N LEU A 108 4.26 -4.13 -5.50
CA LEU A 108 3.79 -5.45 -6.00
C LEU A 108 2.76 -5.33 -7.11
N THR A 109 1.98 -4.25 -7.09
CA THR A 109 0.93 -3.98 -8.07
C THR A 109 1.41 -3.05 -9.19
N GLU A 110 2.72 -2.77 -9.25
CA GLU A 110 3.36 -1.92 -10.27
C GLU A 110 2.78 -0.49 -10.38
N GLY A 111 2.12 -0.03 -9.32
CA GLY A 111 1.41 1.25 -9.28
C GLY A 111 0.25 1.34 -10.27
N VAL A 112 -0.35 0.21 -10.69
CA VAL A 112 -1.43 0.20 -11.70
C VAL A 112 -2.84 0.04 -11.12
N VAL A 113 -2.96 -0.14 -9.80
CA VAL A 113 -4.26 -0.31 -9.11
C VAL A 113 -4.39 0.71 -7.99
N ALA A 114 -5.63 1.04 -7.63
CA ALA A 114 -5.93 2.01 -6.58
C ALA A 114 -5.77 1.46 -5.14
N ALA A 115 -5.54 0.16 -4.96
CA ALA A 115 -5.47 -0.49 -3.65
C ALA A 115 -4.52 0.14 -2.62
N PRO A 116 -3.34 0.70 -2.98
CA PRO A 116 -2.49 1.40 -2.02
C PRO A 116 -3.12 2.67 -1.43
N ILE A 117 -3.96 3.35 -2.20
CA ILE A 117 -4.64 4.58 -1.75
C ILE A 117 -5.99 4.24 -1.12
N GLU A 118 -6.83 3.51 -1.87
CA GLU A 118 -8.23 3.29 -1.53
C GLU A 118 -8.47 1.99 -0.75
N GLY A 119 -7.52 1.06 -0.78
CA GLY A 119 -7.62 -0.23 -0.10
C GLY A 119 -7.05 -0.23 1.31
N ILE A 120 -6.13 0.69 1.61
CA ILE A 120 -5.58 0.93 2.95
C ILE A 120 -6.04 2.31 3.37
N ASP A 121 -7.01 2.36 4.28
CA ASP A 121 -7.61 3.63 4.73
C ASP A 121 -6.66 4.39 5.65
N ARG A 122 -6.21 3.71 6.72
CA ARG A 122 -5.28 4.27 7.71
C ARG A 122 -4.62 3.18 8.55
N VAL A 123 -3.53 3.54 9.20
CA VAL A 123 -2.90 2.72 10.26
C VAL A 123 -2.99 3.44 11.60
N GLU A 124 -3.42 2.72 12.63
CA GLU A 124 -3.48 3.23 14.01
C GLU A 124 -2.61 2.39 14.94
N ILE A 125 -2.18 3.01 16.03
CA ILE A 125 -1.53 2.33 17.15
C ILE A 125 -2.54 2.29 18.29
N LEU A 126 -2.91 1.08 18.71
CA LEU A 126 -3.87 0.83 19.78
C LEU A 126 -3.16 0.11 20.94
N THR A 127 -3.89 -0.14 22.02
CA THR A 127 -3.33 -0.72 23.25
C THR A 127 -3.96 -2.08 23.55
N ASN A 128 -3.12 -3.08 23.81
CA ASN A 128 -3.51 -4.39 24.32
C ASN A 128 -4.01 -4.29 25.77
N ASP A 129 -4.61 -5.37 26.27
CA ASP A 129 -5.10 -5.44 27.67
C ASP A 129 -4.00 -5.32 28.73
N ASP A 130 -2.76 -5.67 28.37
CA ASP A 130 -1.59 -5.57 29.25
C ASP A 130 -0.92 -4.18 29.22
N GLY A 131 -1.45 -3.25 28.42
CA GLY A 131 -0.92 -1.90 28.27
C GLY A 131 0.15 -1.74 27.18
N THR A 132 0.54 -2.82 26.50
CA THR A 132 1.46 -2.73 25.34
C THR A 132 0.76 -2.14 24.12
N GLU A 133 1.53 -1.50 23.24
CA GLU A 133 1.01 -0.92 21.99
C GLU A 133 1.08 -1.93 20.86
N PHE A 134 0.08 -1.95 19.97
CA PHE A 134 0.05 -2.79 18.77
C PHE A 134 -0.45 -2.01 17.54
N VAL A 135 -0.24 -2.57 16.34
CA VAL A 135 -0.67 -1.96 15.08
C VAL A 135 -2.02 -2.48 14.62
N ASN A 136 -2.91 -1.56 14.26
CA ASN A 136 -4.17 -1.82 13.59
C ASN A 136 -4.16 -1.24 12.16
N VAL A 137 -4.48 -2.05 11.16
CA VAL A 137 -4.54 -1.63 9.75
C VAL A 137 -5.97 -1.72 9.25
N TYR A 138 -6.50 -0.59 8.79
CA TYR A 138 -7.85 -0.48 8.27
C TYR A 138 -7.85 -0.73 6.75
N TYR A 139 -8.46 -1.84 6.34
CA TYR A 139 -8.62 -2.21 4.95
C TYR A 139 -10.04 -1.90 4.45
N ALA A 140 -10.12 -1.31 3.26
CA ALA A 140 -11.37 -1.06 2.56
C ALA A 140 -11.53 -1.98 1.34
N GLY A 141 -12.76 -2.14 0.85
CA GLY A 141 -13.12 -3.03 -0.26
C GLY A 141 -12.18 -3.01 -1.49
N PRO A 142 -11.69 -1.84 -1.95
CA PRO A 142 -10.75 -1.74 -3.07
C PRO A 142 -9.45 -2.56 -2.90
N ILE A 143 -9.09 -2.95 -1.68
CA ILE A 143 -7.93 -3.83 -1.41
C ILE A 143 -7.99 -5.15 -2.20
N ARG A 144 -9.19 -5.61 -2.58
CA ARG A 144 -9.40 -6.81 -3.40
C ARG A 144 -8.70 -6.72 -4.76
N SER A 145 -8.54 -5.52 -5.32
CA SER A 145 -7.88 -5.31 -6.60
C SER A 145 -6.37 -5.56 -6.58
N ALA A 146 -5.73 -5.54 -5.40
CA ALA A 146 -4.29 -5.81 -5.25
C ALA A 146 -3.93 -7.29 -5.47
N GLY A 147 -4.90 -8.19 -5.32
CA GLY A 147 -4.68 -9.64 -5.32
C GLY A 147 -4.12 -10.17 -4.00
N GLY A 148 -4.21 -11.49 -3.82
CA GLY A 148 -3.88 -12.16 -2.54
C GLY A 148 -2.42 -12.00 -2.12
N THR A 149 -1.47 -11.94 -3.05
CA THR A 149 -0.05 -11.76 -2.75
C THR A 149 0.24 -10.41 -2.11
N ALA A 150 -0.25 -9.32 -2.71
CA ALA A 150 -0.06 -7.97 -2.18
C ALA A 150 -0.81 -7.78 -0.84
N GLN A 151 -1.99 -8.39 -0.70
CA GLN A 151 -2.72 -8.42 0.58
C GLN A 151 -1.92 -9.14 1.67
N ALA A 152 -1.36 -10.31 1.38
CA ALA A 152 -0.53 -11.03 2.36
C ALA A 152 0.74 -10.25 2.70
N LEU A 153 1.39 -9.62 1.72
CA LEU A 153 2.59 -8.84 1.98
C LEU A 153 2.29 -7.56 2.78
N SER A 154 1.11 -6.95 2.61
CA SER A 154 0.72 -5.78 3.41
C SER A 154 0.71 -6.09 4.92
N VAL A 155 0.24 -7.28 5.30
CA VAL A 155 0.26 -7.77 6.69
C VAL A 155 1.69 -8.04 7.15
N LEU A 156 2.52 -8.66 6.30
CA LEU A 156 3.92 -8.94 6.62
C LEU A 156 4.73 -7.65 6.81
N VAL A 157 4.55 -6.66 5.94
CA VAL A 157 5.24 -5.38 6.00
C VAL A 157 4.81 -4.58 7.22
N ALA A 158 3.52 -4.61 7.58
CA ALA A 158 3.04 -4.01 8.82
C ALA A 158 3.73 -4.66 10.05
N ASP A 159 3.80 -5.99 10.11
CA ASP A 159 4.47 -6.72 11.19
C ASP A 159 5.98 -6.44 11.25
N TYR A 160 6.63 -6.39 10.10
CA TYR A 160 8.05 -6.10 10.03
C TYR A 160 8.36 -4.67 10.47
N THR A 161 7.61 -3.69 9.95
CA THR A 161 7.81 -2.27 10.27
C THR A 161 7.51 -1.99 11.74
N ARG A 162 6.43 -2.56 12.30
CA ARG A 162 6.09 -2.39 13.72
C ARG A 162 7.17 -2.94 14.64
N ALA A 163 7.79 -4.06 14.28
CA ALA A 163 8.91 -4.61 15.04
C ALA A 163 10.13 -3.67 15.01
N LEU A 164 10.43 -3.06 13.85
CA LEU A 164 11.54 -2.11 13.70
C LEU A 164 11.34 -0.82 14.50
N VAL A 165 10.11 -0.32 14.61
CA VAL A 165 9.80 0.89 15.39
C VAL A 165 9.48 0.59 16.87
N GLY A 166 9.67 -0.66 17.30
CA GLY A 166 9.53 -1.08 18.69
C GLY A 166 8.09 -1.05 19.20
N ILE A 167 7.14 -1.55 18.40
CA ILE A 167 5.75 -1.77 18.77
C ILE A 167 5.53 -3.28 18.97
N ASP A 168 4.77 -3.65 20.00
CA ASP A 168 4.50 -5.04 20.37
C ASP A 168 3.50 -5.72 19.42
N GLN A 169 3.34 -7.02 19.60
CA GLN A 169 2.36 -7.81 18.85
C GLN A 169 0.95 -7.55 19.39
N TYR A 170 -0.02 -7.58 18.48
CA TYR A 170 -1.43 -7.65 18.84
C TYR A 170 -1.72 -8.95 19.60
N SER A 171 -2.38 -8.83 20.76
CA SER A 171 -2.84 -9.95 21.58
C SER A 171 -4.35 -10.09 21.46
N ALA A 172 -4.80 -10.89 20.49
CA ALA A 172 -6.22 -11.11 20.22
C ALA A 172 -6.97 -11.70 21.43
N ARG A 173 -8.09 -11.07 21.79
CA ARG A 173 -9.02 -11.58 22.80
C ARG A 173 -9.87 -12.71 22.23
N GLN A 174 -10.45 -13.50 23.13
CA GLN A 174 -11.25 -14.66 22.71
C GLN A 174 -12.50 -14.26 21.93
N ASP A 175 -13.18 -13.18 22.33
CA ASP A 175 -14.34 -12.63 21.63
C ASP A 175 -13.97 -12.11 20.23
N GLU A 176 -12.81 -11.46 20.08
CA GLU A 176 -12.29 -11.01 18.78
C GLU A 176 -11.97 -12.19 17.85
N ILE A 177 -11.38 -13.27 18.38
CA ILE A 177 -11.09 -14.49 17.62
C ILE A 177 -12.38 -15.18 17.13
N GLU A 178 -13.39 -15.28 18.00
CA GLU A 178 -14.68 -15.86 17.63
C GLU A 178 -15.40 -14.98 16.60
N ARG A 179 -15.41 -13.66 16.80
CA ARG A 179 -15.99 -12.68 15.88
C ARG A 179 -15.34 -12.75 14.49
N TYR A 180 -14.01 -12.81 14.42
CA TYR A 180 -13.28 -12.94 13.14
C TYR A 180 -13.71 -14.20 12.37
N ALA A 181 -13.84 -15.33 13.06
CA ALA A 181 -14.27 -16.59 12.45
C ALA A 181 -15.74 -16.53 11.97
N GLU A 182 -16.62 -15.85 12.71
CA GLU A 182 -18.01 -15.62 12.33
C GLU A 182 -18.14 -14.67 11.13
N GLU A 183 -17.44 -13.53 11.15
CA GLU A 183 -17.43 -12.56 10.07
C GLU A 183 -16.95 -13.17 8.75
N LEU A 184 -15.87 -13.97 8.78
CA LEU A 184 -15.39 -14.68 7.60
C LEU A 184 -16.45 -15.64 7.03
N ALA A 185 -17.14 -16.39 7.88
CA ALA A 185 -18.15 -17.34 7.45
C ALA A 185 -19.39 -16.64 6.85
N LEU A 186 -19.81 -15.52 7.45
CA LEU A 186 -20.91 -14.70 6.93
C LEU A 186 -20.54 -14.03 5.61
N TYR A 187 -19.34 -13.49 5.52
CA TYR A 187 -18.86 -12.78 4.34
C TYR A 187 -18.63 -13.70 3.14
N ASP A 188 -18.14 -14.91 3.37
CA ASP A 188 -18.03 -15.96 2.35
C ASP A 188 -19.38 -16.32 1.76
N LYS A 189 -20.40 -16.45 2.61
CA LYS A 189 -21.76 -16.77 2.17
C LYS A 189 -22.34 -15.73 1.20
N GLU A 190 -22.02 -14.46 1.40
CA GLU A 190 -22.51 -13.36 0.56
C GLU A 190 -21.63 -13.12 -0.68
N THR A 191 -20.31 -13.24 -0.56
CA THR A 191 -19.38 -12.80 -1.63
C THR A 191 -18.65 -13.93 -2.37
N GLY A 192 -18.56 -15.12 -1.78
CA GLY A 192 -17.80 -16.27 -2.30
C GLY A 192 -16.29 -16.02 -2.30
N LEU A 193 -15.59 -16.40 -1.24
CA LEU A 193 -14.13 -16.24 -1.18
C LEU A 193 -13.44 -17.21 -2.15
N GLN A 194 -12.29 -16.79 -2.69
CA GLN A 194 -11.43 -17.69 -3.49
C GLN A 194 -10.91 -18.87 -2.66
N TYR A 195 -10.73 -18.64 -1.36
CA TYR A 195 -10.40 -19.65 -0.37
C TYR A 195 -11.16 -19.35 0.92
N THR A 196 -11.92 -20.35 1.40
CA THR A 196 -12.71 -20.24 2.62
C THR A 196 -12.05 -21.05 3.73
N PRO A 197 -11.31 -20.42 4.65
CA PRO A 197 -10.72 -21.13 5.77
C PRO A 197 -11.81 -21.72 6.66
N LYS A 198 -11.60 -22.93 7.15
CA LYS A 198 -12.55 -23.54 8.12
C LYS A 198 -12.47 -22.81 9.45
N ALA A 199 -13.52 -22.88 10.26
CA ALA A 199 -13.56 -22.19 11.56
C ALA A 199 -12.31 -22.41 12.44
N LYS A 200 -11.75 -23.62 12.48
CA LYS A 200 -10.50 -23.90 13.22
C LYS A 200 -9.29 -23.14 12.68
N GLU A 201 -9.21 -23.02 11.36
CA GLU A 201 -8.14 -22.31 10.66
C GLU A 201 -8.32 -20.80 10.77
N ALA A 202 -9.55 -20.29 10.61
CA ALA A 202 -9.87 -18.88 10.82
C ALA A 202 -9.47 -18.42 12.23
N LYS A 203 -9.79 -19.22 13.27
CA LYS A 203 -9.37 -18.95 14.65
C LYS A 203 -7.86 -19.06 14.84
N PHE A 204 -7.21 -19.99 14.15
CA PHE A 204 -5.76 -20.10 14.16
C PHE A 204 -5.10 -18.85 13.57
N ILE A 205 -5.60 -18.35 12.43
CA ILE A 205 -5.12 -17.12 11.81
C ILE A 205 -5.33 -15.94 12.76
N ALA A 206 -6.56 -15.73 13.24
CA ALA A 206 -6.90 -14.61 14.13
C ALA A 206 -6.00 -14.57 15.39
N LYS A 207 -5.67 -15.74 15.95
CA LYS A 207 -4.83 -15.85 17.14
C LYS A 207 -3.35 -15.54 16.89
N ASN A 208 -2.86 -15.78 15.67
CA ASN A 208 -1.41 -15.69 15.36
C ASN A 208 -1.05 -14.48 14.49
N LEU A 209 -2.01 -13.62 14.16
CA LEU A 209 -1.73 -12.37 13.47
C LEU A 209 -1.09 -11.37 14.47
N PRO A 210 0.13 -10.87 14.20
CA PRO A 210 0.84 -9.95 15.09
C PRO A 210 0.37 -8.51 14.96
N ILE A 211 -0.51 -8.23 14.00
CA ILE A 211 -1.22 -6.97 13.82
C ILE A 211 -2.73 -7.26 13.80
N MET A 212 -3.55 -6.23 14.01
CA MET A 212 -5.00 -6.33 13.85
C MET A 212 -5.39 -5.83 12.45
N PRO A 213 -5.76 -6.71 11.50
CA PRO A 213 -6.40 -6.27 10.27
C PRO A 213 -7.89 -6.05 10.54
N VAL A 214 -8.37 -4.83 10.31
CA VAL A 214 -9.80 -4.50 10.40
C VAL A 214 -10.30 -4.17 9.01
N SER A 215 -11.35 -4.86 8.57
CA SER A 215 -12.10 -4.46 7.39
C SER A 215 -13.39 -3.77 7.79
N TYR A 216 -13.81 -2.79 6.99
CA TYR A 216 -15.10 -2.15 7.17
C TYR A 216 -15.71 -1.83 5.81
N THR A 217 -17.03 -1.90 5.76
CA THR A 217 -17.83 -1.50 4.60
C THR A 217 -18.41 -0.12 4.91
N HIS A 218 -18.11 0.86 4.06
CA HIS A 218 -18.89 2.11 4.01
C HIS A 218 -20.33 1.82 3.56
#